data_AF-A0AA95J8R0-F1
#
_entry.id   AF-A0AA95J8R0-F1
#
_cell.length_a   1.000
_cell.length_b   1.000
_cell.length_c   1.000
_cell.angle_alpha   90.00
_cell.angle_beta   90.00
_cell.angle_gamma   90.00
#
_symmetry.space_group_name_H-M   'P 1'
#
loop_
_entity.id
_entity.type
_entity.pdbx_description
1 polymer ?
#
loop_
_entity_poly.entity_id
_entity_poly.type
_entity_poly.pdbx_seq_one_letter_code
_entity_poly.pdbx_strand_id
1 'polypeptide(L)'
;MILNRDDLQVFERYRNAGSHAFSTGTVTEDDKDAYLRIFDALSSAAHIALEQNGLSSVCKTWSTRFYRNGGVQGQRPLDLWASVINQEPNSFGPFPQTYAIASEAGLELGFSVAIHEDDYYNNTVKLRNREIIPALYRKLPEPDSAVVHTLSSSLNDDGGWQFGIKSRQGPDGSFANLSELLRFLKATSPERGGGSIYKLVPLSAVGSAFNIEAEFSRTVKLFAPLMRTIVPTAAERSVIDNSEAVRKFAEQLSELPLPASSDGKQWLLRQIAIRQGQARFRDQLIDAYGGRCAITGTPIIATLQAAHIKPYDGPSTNSVSNGLLLRADIHNLFDLGLLQIDPQSLSVVASPDIRQSSFGKLHGRRIREPVNPKHRPCRTALAARWAEHNGTSLSA
;
A
#
# COMPACT_ATOMS: atom_id res chain seq x y z
N MET A 1 22.74 -23.99 0.86
CA MET A 1 22.29 -24.25 2.26
C MET A 1 21.06 -25.13 2.24
N ILE A 2 20.97 -26.09 3.16
CA ILE A 2 19.80 -26.94 3.35
C ILE A 2 18.86 -26.23 4.31
N LEU A 3 17.59 -26.10 3.93
CA LEU A 3 16.57 -25.49 4.78
C LEU A 3 15.77 -26.62 5.44
N ASN A 4 15.75 -26.66 6.77
CA ASN A 4 15.09 -27.74 7.52
C ASN A 4 13.61 -27.38 7.78
N ARG A 5 12.74 -28.38 7.68
CA ARG A 5 11.34 -28.31 8.13
C ARG A 5 11.21 -27.77 9.54
N ASP A 6 12.05 -28.26 10.46
CA ASP A 6 11.94 -27.89 11.88
C ASP A 6 12.20 -26.39 12.10
N ASP A 7 13.13 -25.82 11.31
CA ASP A 7 13.38 -24.38 11.35
C ASP A 7 12.15 -23.60 10.90
N LEU A 8 11.44 -24.04 9.85
CA LEU A 8 10.25 -23.34 9.35
C LEU A 8 9.05 -23.39 10.32
N GLN A 9 9.02 -24.31 11.29
CA GLN A 9 7.90 -24.40 12.24
C GLN A 9 7.79 -23.18 13.16
N VAL A 10 8.84 -22.35 13.23
CA VAL A 10 8.81 -21.10 14.01
C VAL A 10 7.71 -20.16 13.55
N PHE A 11 7.39 -20.12 12.25
CA PHE A 11 6.34 -19.24 11.74
C PHE A 11 4.96 -19.61 12.26
N GLU A 12 4.62 -20.91 12.27
CA GLU A 12 3.35 -21.37 12.86
C GLU A 12 3.34 -21.16 14.38
N ARG A 13 4.46 -21.45 15.06
CA ARG A 13 4.59 -21.31 16.52
C ARG A 13 4.32 -19.89 17.00
N TYR A 14 4.76 -18.89 16.24
CA TYR A 14 4.68 -17.49 16.63
C TYR A 14 3.70 -16.66 15.80
N ARG A 15 2.79 -17.28 15.04
CA ARG A 15 1.83 -16.58 14.17
C ARG A 15 0.97 -15.51 14.87
N ASN A 16 0.68 -15.73 16.15
CA ASN A 16 -0.12 -14.83 16.99
C ASN A 16 0.72 -13.98 17.95
N ALA A 17 2.05 -14.04 17.85
CA ALA A 17 2.92 -13.29 18.73
C ALA A 17 2.84 -11.79 18.44
N GLY A 18 2.79 -11.00 19.53
CA GLY A 18 2.67 -9.55 19.46
C GLY A 18 3.95 -8.84 19.04
N SER A 19 3.92 -7.50 19.12
CA SER A 19 5.14 -6.70 18.99
C SER A 19 6.12 -7.02 20.13
N HIS A 20 7.42 -6.88 19.87
CA HIS A 20 8.49 -7.11 20.86
C HIS A 20 8.72 -8.57 21.29
N ALA A 21 8.11 -9.57 20.64
CA ALA A 21 8.30 -10.98 20.99
C ALA A 21 9.77 -11.43 21.00
N PHE A 22 10.63 -10.83 20.17
CA PHE A 22 12.07 -11.11 20.14
C PHE A 22 12.84 -10.58 21.36
N SER A 23 12.34 -9.54 22.03
CA SER A 23 13.01 -8.92 23.19
C SER A 23 12.37 -9.27 24.52
N THR A 24 11.11 -9.70 24.54
CA THR A 24 10.36 -10.07 25.76
C THR A 24 10.61 -11.51 26.20
N GLY A 25 11.53 -12.24 25.53
CA GLY A 25 11.80 -13.65 25.80
C GLY A 25 10.70 -14.60 25.31
N THR A 26 9.72 -14.10 24.54
CA THR A 26 8.66 -14.91 23.94
C THR A 26 9.22 -15.85 22.88
N VAL A 27 10.13 -15.36 22.04
CA VAL A 27 10.89 -16.19 21.10
C VAL A 27 12.12 -16.73 21.82
N THR A 28 12.26 -18.06 21.87
CA THR A 28 13.39 -18.74 22.50
C THR A 28 14.71 -18.47 21.75
N GLU A 29 15.86 -18.67 22.40
CA GLU A 29 17.16 -18.50 21.73
C GLU A 29 17.34 -19.47 20.55
N ASP A 30 16.92 -20.73 20.71
CA ASP A 30 16.96 -21.73 19.64
C ASP A 30 16.11 -21.32 18.43
N ASP A 31 14.95 -20.69 18.67
CA ASP A 31 14.08 -20.22 17.60
C ASP A 31 14.62 -18.95 16.95
N LYS A 32 15.27 -18.06 17.70
CA LYS A 32 16.01 -16.93 17.11
C LYS A 32 17.10 -17.42 16.16
N ASP A 33 17.79 -18.49 16.53
CA ASP A 33 18.79 -19.14 15.67
C ASP A 33 18.15 -19.81 14.44
N ALA A 34 16.96 -20.39 14.58
CA ALA A 34 16.19 -20.90 13.44
C ALA A 34 15.80 -19.78 12.45
N TYR A 35 15.29 -18.65 12.94
CA TYR A 35 15.02 -17.48 12.10
C TYR A 35 16.29 -16.99 11.39
N LEU A 36 17.44 -16.95 12.07
CA LEU A 36 18.71 -16.57 11.46
C LEU A 36 19.13 -17.53 10.35
N ARG A 37 19.07 -18.85 10.60
CA ARG A 37 19.36 -19.87 9.58
C ARG A 37 18.47 -19.73 8.35
N ILE A 38 17.17 -19.48 8.53
CA ILE A 38 16.23 -19.26 7.42
C ILE A 38 16.61 -17.98 6.65
N PHE A 39 16.87 -16.88 7.36
CA PHE A 39 17.25 -15.61 6.75
C PHE A 39 18.52 -15.72 5.91
N ASP A 40 19.55 -16.37 6.44
CA ASP A 40 20.83 -16.58 5.76
C ASP A 40 20.65 -17.50 4.55
N ALA A 41 19.85 -18.57 4.67
CA ALA A 41 19.56 -19.48 3.57
C ALA A 41 18.85 -18.79 2.40
N LEU A 42 17.82 -17.97 2.68
CA LEU A 42 17.10 -17.20 1.67
C LEU A 42 18.00 -16.15 1.00
N SER A 43 18.78 -15.42 1.81
CA SER A 43 19.69 -14.36 1.31
C SER A 43 20.81 -14.95 0.46
N SER A 44 21.40 -16.06 0.89
CA SER A 44 22.40 -16.84 0.12
C SER A 44 21.81 -17.32 -1.20
N ALA A 45 20.61 -17.92 -1.17
CA ALA A 45 19.93 -18.40 -2.36
C ALA A 45 19.66 -17.29 -3.38
N ALA A 46 19.24 -16.10 -2.92
CA ALA A 46 19.05 -14.94 -3.80
C ALA A 46 20.35 -14.51 -4.49
N HIS A 47 21.46 -14.46 -3.74
CA HIS A 47 22.76 -14.05 -4.26
C HIS A 47 23.30 -15.05 -5.28
N ILE A 48 23.31 -16.34 -4.92
CA ILE A 48 23.74 -17.42 -5.81
C ILE A 48 22.89 -17.45 -7.09
N ALA A 49 21.57 -17.33 -6.96
CA ALA A 49 20.67 -17.33 -8.10
C ALA A 49 20.89 -16.13 -9.03
N LEU A 50 21.17 -14.93 -8.49
CA LEU A 50 21.50 -13.74 -9.28
C LEU A 50 22.76 -13.98 -10.14
N GLU A 51 23.82 -14.51 -9.52
CA GLU A 51 25.11 -14.73 -10.19
C GLU A 51 25.03 -15.85 -11.23
N GLN A 52 24.50 -17.03 -10.85
CA GLN A 52 24.40 -18.19 -11.74
C GLN A 52 23.54 -17.92 -12.98
N ASN A 53 22.55 -17.06 -12.87
CA ASN A 53 21.67 -16.72 -13.98
C ASN A 53 22.13 -15.49 -14.77
N GLY A 54 23.29 -14.89 -14.45
CA GLY A 54 23.85 -13.76 -15.19
C GLY A 54 22.93 -12.55 -15.23
N LEU A 55 22.36 -12.18 -14.08
CA LEU A 55 21.44 -11.05 -13.95
C LEU A 55 22.04 -9.83 -13.23
N SER A 56 23.27 -9.92 -12.72
CA SER A 56 23.92 -8.87 -11.92
C SER A 56 24.10 -7.52 -12.63
N SER A 57 23.97 -7.46 -13.96
CA SER A 57 24.04 -6.22 -14.74
C SER A 57 22.73 -5.45 -14.82
N VAL A 58 21.60 -6.08 -14.45
CA VAL A 58 20.24 -5.51 -14.55
C VAL A 58 19.43 -5.67 -13.25
N CYS A 59 19.87 -6.55 -12.36
CA CYS A 59 19.19 -6.88 -11.12
C CYS A 59 20.15 -6.86 -9.93
N LYS A 60 19.57 -6.78 -8.73
CA LYS A 60 20.28 -6.92 -7.45
C LYS A 60 19.46 -7.75 -6.48
N THR A 61 20.08 -8.21 -5.40
CA THR A 61 19.35 -8.87 -4.32
C THR A 61 18.68 -7.85 -3.41
N TRP A 62 17.55 -8.25 -2.82
CA TRP A 62 16.86 -7.52 -1.78
C TRP A 62 16.20 -8.50 -0.81
N SER A 63 16.17 -8.19 0.47
CA SER A 63 15.60 -9.08 1.47
C SER A 63 14.91 -8.30 2.58
N THR A 64 14.15 -9.04 3.37
CA THR A 64 13.60 -8.51 4.62
C THR A 64 14.73 -7.99 5.51
N ARG A 65 14.49 -6.90 6.24
CA ARG A 65 15.43 -6.45 7.26
C ARG A 65 15.17 -7.24 8.54
N PHE A 66 16.02 -8.24 8.78
CA PHE A 66 15.96 -9.11 9.94
C PHE A 66 17.24 -8.96 10.79
N TYR A 67 17.08 -9.01 12.10
CA TYR A 67 18.19 -9.08 13.05
C TYR A 67 17.89 -10.15 14.09
N ARG A 68 18.87 -11.03 14.39
CA ARG A 68 18.69 -12.14 15.35
C ARG A 68 18.01 -11.74 16.66
N ASN A 69 18.42 -10.62 17.26
CA ASN A 69 17.86 -10.12 18.53
C ASN A 69 16.79 -9.04 18.33
N GLY A 70 16.57 -8.61 17.07
CA GLY A 70 15.73 -7.48 16.71
C GLY A 70 14.48 -7.85 15.91
N GLY A 71 14.32 -9.12 15.54
CA GLY A 71 13.24 -9.63 14.68
C GLY A 71 13.09 -8.83 13.39
N VAL A 72 11.84 -8.72 12.93
CA VAL A 72 11.43 -7.85 11.82
C VAL A 72 10.56 -6.72 12.38
N GLN A 73 10.68 -5.50 11.84
CA GLN A 73 9.79 -4.34 12.06
C GLN A 73 9.19 -4.24 13.48
N GLY A 74 10.00 -3.81 14.45
CA GLY A 74 9.56 -3.72 15.85
C GLY A 74 9.61 -5.06 16.58
N GLN A 75 10.63 -5.88 16.29
CA GLN A 75 10.95 -7.10 17.06
C GLN A 75 9.86 -8.18 16.99
N ARG A 76 9.24 -8.31 15.81
CA ARG A 76 8.19 -9.27 15.53
C ARG A 76 8.72 -10.53 14.81
N PRO A 77 8.10 -11.70 15.04
CA PRO A 77 8.38 -12.95 14.34
C PRO A 77 7.55 -13.03 13.05
N LEU A 78 7.89 -12.18 12.07
CA LEU A 78 7.20 -12.13 10.78
C LEU A 78 7.88 -13.03 9.74
N ASP A 79 7.17 -13.28 8.65
CA ASP A 79 7.68 -13.94 7.44
C ASP A 79 9.04 -13.37 6.99
N LEU A 80 9.92 -14.27 6.57
CA LEU A 80 11.22 -13.92 6.01
C LEU A 80 11.20 -14.09 4.50
N TRP A 81 11.89 -13.20 3.79
CA TRP A 81 11.91 -13.24 2.34
C TRP A 81 13.20 -12.66 1.77
N ALA A 82 13.57 -13.17 0.60
CA ALA A 82 14.63 -12.64 -0.25
C ALA A 82 14.18 -12.66 -1.71
N SER A 83 14.70 -11.73 -2.48
CA SER A 83 14.28 -11.46 -3.85
C SER A 83 15.47 -11.07 -4.73
N VAL A 84 15.33 -11.34 -6.03
CA VAL A 84 16.11 -10.70 -7.09
C VAL A 84 15.19 -9.66 -7.73
N ILE A 85 15.60 -8.40 -7.67
CA ILE A 85 14.80 -7.24 -8.07
C ILE A 85 15.52 -6.43 -9.14
N ASN A 86 14.79 -5.56 -9.83
CA ASN A 86 15.41 -4.56 -10.71
C ASN A 86 16.43 -3.69 -9.93
N GLN A 87 17.59 -3.45 -10.53
CA GLN A 87 18.67 -2.68 -9.89
C GLN A 87 18.38 -1.18 -9.74
N GLU A 88 17.39 -0.64 -10.48
CA GLU A 88 16.98 0.78 -10.45
C GLU A 88 15.73 1.01 -9.58
N PRO A 89 15.89 1.15 -8.24
CA PRO A 89 14.77 1.20 -7.31
C PRO A 89 14.02 2.52 -7.32
N ASN A 90 14.36 3.50 -8.15
CA ASN A 90 13.66 4.79 -8.31
C ASN A 90 12.67 4.73 -9.48
N SER A 91 13.01 4.03 -10.56
CA SER A 91 12.19 3.84 -11.75
C SER A 91 11.02 2.89 -11.47
N PHE A 92 11.26 1.58 -11.33
CA PHE A 92 10.19 0.58 -11.13
C PHE A 92 10.07 0.09 -9.69
N GLY A 93 10.77 0.73 -8.75
CA GLY A 93 10.85 0.21 -7.39
C GLY A 93 11.54 -1.17 -7.39
N PRO A 94 11.18 -2.07 -6.48
CA PRO A 94 11.74 -3.41 -6.45
C PRO A 94 11.10 -4.35 -7.48
N PHE A 95 10.49 -3.84 -8.56
CA PHE A 95 9.70 -4.62 -9.51
C PHE A 95 10.24 -4.56 -10.96
N PRO A 96 9.99 -5.61 -11.77
CA PRO A 96 9.48 -6.91 -11.31
C PRO A 96 10.50 -7.60 -10.40
N GLN A 97 10.04 -8.62 -9.68
CA GLN A 97 10.91 -9.41 -8.81
C GLN A 97 10.67 -10.90 -8.98
N THR A 98 11.72 -11.68 -8.80
CA THR A 98 11.60 -13.07 -8.37
C THR A 98 11.89 -13.15 -6.88
N TYR A 99 11.18 -13.99 -6.15
CA TYR A 99 11.22 -14.01 -4.69
C TYR A 99 11.15 -15.43 -4.13
N ALA A 100 11.59 -15.55 -2.88
CA ALA A 100 11.34 -16.68 -2.00
C ALA A 100 10.86 -16.15 -0.64
N ILE A 101 9.73 -16.65 -0.14
CA ILE A 101 9.10 -16.24 1.11
C ILE A 101 8.91 -17.48 1.99
N ALA A 102 9.48 -17.46 3.18
CA ALA A 102 9.23 -18.43 4.23
C ALA A 102 8.18 -17.88 5.20
N SER A 103 7.11 -18.65 5.42
CA SER A 103 5.95 -18.30 6.24
C SER A 103 5.34 -19.54 6.89
N GLU A 104 4.23 -19.38 7.63
CA GLU A 104 3.45 -20.49 8.19
C GLU A 104 2.93 -21.47 7.12
N ALA A 105 2.69 -20.98 5.90
CA ALA A 105 2.25 -21.81 4.78
C ALA A 105 3.36 -22.70 4.18
N GLY A 106 4.61 -22.49 4.61
CA GLY A 106 5.80 -23.11 4.03
C GLY A 106 6.62 -22.10 3.22
N LEU A 107 7.19 -22.57 2.11
CA LEU A 107 8.06 -21.77 1.26
C LEU A 107 7.38 -21.47 -0.07
N GLU A 108 7.07 -20.20 -0.31
CA GLU A 108 6.55 -19.71 -1.60
C GLU A 108 7.71 -19.15 -2.43
N LEU A 109 7.94 -19.70 -3.63
CA LEU A 109 8.84 -19.10 -4.61
C LEU A 109 8.02 -18.55 -5.77
N GLY A 110 8.43 -17.43 -6.35
CA GLY A 110 7.63 -16.86 -7.42
C GLY A 110 8.26 -15.71 -8.17
N PHE A 111 7.48 -15.20 -9.11
CA PHE A 111 7.69 -13.97 -9.85
C PHE A 111 6.50 -13.06 -9.65
N SER A 112 6.75 -11.80 -9.32
CA SER A 112 5.73 -10.77 -9.16
C SER A 112 6.03 -9.59 -10.05
N VAL A 113 5.02 -9.18 -10.82
CA VAL A 113 5.12 -8.03 -11.74
C VAL A 113 5.11 -6.73 -10.95
N ALA A 114 4.20 -6.62 -9.99
CA ALA A 114 4.06 -5.51 -9.08
C ALA A 114 3.44 -6.02 -7.77
N ILE A 115 3.60 -5.27 -6.69
CA ILE A 115 2.86 -5.54 -5.46
C ILE A 115 1.37 -5.19 -5.63
N HIS A 116 0.50 -5.97 -5.01
CA HIS A 116 -0.88 -5.58 -4.81
C HIS A 116 -1.00 -4.54 -3.69
N GLU A 117 -1.92 -3.59 -3.82
CA GLU A 117 -1.99 -2.46 -2.89
C GLU A 117 -2.48 -2.82 -1.49
N ASP A 118 -3.23 -3.92 -1.36
CA ASP A 118 -3.69 -4.42 -0.07
C ASP A 118 -2.53 -4.93 0.80
N ASP A 119 -1.38 -5.21 0.19
CA ASP A 119 -0.19 -5.71 0.90
C ASP A 119 0.69 -4.57 1.45
N TYR A 120 0.31 -3.31 1.23
CA TYR A 120 0.99 -2.13 1.79
C TYR A 120 0.01 -1.17 2.48
N TYR A 121 0.42 -0.64 3.62
CA TYR A 121 -0.32 0.42 4.33
C TYR A 121 0.15 1.84 3.98
N ASN A 122 1.35 1.98 3.41
CA ASN A 122 1.97 3.29 3.16
C ASN A 122 1.43 3.92 1.87
N ASN A 123 0.68 5.01 1.99
CA ASN A 123 0.07 5.71 0.85
C ASN A 123 1.09 6.27 -0.15
N THR A 124 2.28 6.71 0.29
CA THR A 124 3.34 7.17 -0.63
C THR A 124 3.86 6.03 -1.50
N VAL A 125 3.96 4.83 -0.94
CA VAL A 125 4.31 3.61 -1.67
C VAL A 125 3.20 3.21 -2.63
N LYS A 126 1.92 3.28 -2.21
CA LYS A 126 0.77 3.02 -3.10
C LYS A 126 0.74 3.95 -4.31
N LEU A 127 0.86 5.26 -4.09
CA LEU A 127 0.89 6.24 -5.18
C LEU A 127 2.02 5.96 -6.16
N ARG A 128 3.22 5.69 -5.63
CA ARG A 128 4.36 5.32 -6.45
C ARG A 128 4.10 4.03 -7.24
N ASN A 129 3.46 3.02 -6.62
CA ASN A 129 3.10 1.78 -7.27
C ASN A 129 2.15 2.02 -8.46
N ARG A 130 1.12 2.87 -8.28
CA ARG A 130 0.17 3.27 -9.34
C ARG A 130 0.85 3.96 -10.53
N GLU A 131 1.91 4.73 -10.28
CA GLU A 131 2.69 5.38 -11.33
C GLU A 131 3.50 4.38 -12.18
N ILE A 132 4.03 3.31 -11.57
CA ILE A 132 4.88 2.33 -12.26
C ILE A 132 4.09 1.21 -12.95
N ILE A 133 2.89 0.86 -12.46
CA ILE A 133 2.08 -0.26 -12.95
C ILE A 133 1.82 -0.19 -14.47
N PRO A 134 1.38 0.96 -15.05
CA PRO A 134 1.18 1.05 -16.51
C PRO A 134 2.42 0.72 -17.33
N ALA A 135 3.59 1.13 -16.86
CA ALA A 135 4.85 0.87 -17.55
C ALA A 135 5.24 -0.60 -17.46
N LEU A 136 5.08 -1.22 -16.28
CA LEU A 136 5.33 -2.63 -16.05
C LEU A 136 4.40 -3.51 -16.91
N TYR A 137 3.09 -3.27 -16.87
CA TYR A 137 2.10 -4.08 -17.57
C TYR A 137 2.18 -3.97 -19.08
N ARG A 138 2.56 -2.80 -19.61
CA ARG A 138 2.80 -2.62 -21.05
C ARG A 138 3.98 -3.46 -21.56
N LYS A 139 4.98 -3.70 -20.71
CA LYS A 139 6.17 -4.51 -21.05
C LYS A 139 5.94 -6.01 -20.92
N LEU A 140 4.83 -6.45 -20.32
CA LEU A 140 4.47 -7.87 -20.30
C LEU A 140 4.19 -8.38 -21.72
N PRO A 141 4.57 -9.63 -22.04
CA PRO A 141 4.28 -10.22 -23.33
C PRO A 141 2.77 -10.33 -23.58
N GLU A 142 2.37 -10.35 -24.84
CA GLU A 142 0.95 -10.55 -25.20
C GLU A 142 0.48 -11.95 -24.77
N PRO A 143 -0.75 -12.09 -24.23
CA PRO A 143 -1.24 -13.34 -23.63
C PRO A 143 -1.17 -14.58 -24.52
N ASP A 144 -1.26 -14.39 -25.84
CA ASP A 144 -1.28 -15.45 -26.84
C ASP A 144 0.02 -15.44 -27.70
N SER A 145 1.08 -14.83 -27.20
CA SER A 145 2.38 -14.79 -27.89
C SER A 145 3.17 -16.09 -27.72
N ALA A 146 4.07 -16.37 -28.68
CA ALA A 146 4.98 -17.51 -28.60
C ALA A 146 5.81 -17.54 -27.30
N VAL A 147 6.18 -16.38 -26.76
CA VAL A 147 6.90 -16.27 -25.48
C VAL A 147 6.06 -16.82 -24.33
N VAL A 148 4.77 -16.49 -24.28
CA VAL A 148 3.85 -16.98 -23.24
C VAL A 148 3.60 -18.46 -23.39
N HIS A 149 3.47 -18.99 -24.60
CA HIS A 149 3.34 -20.44 -24.82
C HIS A 149 4.57 -21.21 -24.33
N THR A 150 5.78 -20.74 -24.67
CA THR A 150 7.03 -21.37 -24.21
C THR A 150 7.15 -21.33 -22.68
N LEU A 151 6.90 -20.17 -22.05
CA LEU A 151 6.96 -20.04 -20.59
C LEU A 151 5.89 -20.91 -19.91
N SER A 152 4.67 -20.97 -20.47
CA SER A 152 3.60 -21.84 -19.95
C SER A 152 3.97 -23.31 -20.02
N SER A 153 4.61 -23.75 -21.11
CA SER A 153 5.12 -25.13 -21.21
C SER A 153 6.16 -25.40 -20.12
N SER A 154 7.15 -24.50 -19.94
CA SER A 154 8.18 -24.67 -18.91
C SER A 154 7.62 -24.67 -17.49
N LEU A 155 6.60 -23.86 -17.21
CA LEU A 155 5.89 -23.86 -15.92
C LEU A 155 5.13 -25.19 -15.71
N ASN A 156 4.47 -25.71 -16.74
CA ASN A 156 3.76 -26.98 -16.66
C ASN A 156 4.72 -28.17 -16.47
N ASP A 157 5.87 -28.15 -17.17
CA ASP A 157 6.90 -29.18 -17.06
C ASP A 157 7.57 -29.18 -15.68
N ASP A 158 7.78 -28.00 -15.06
CA ASP A 158 8.31 -27.89 -13.69
C ASP A 158 7.27 -28.24 -12.61
N GLY A 159 5.99 -27.95 -12.88
CA GLY A 159 4.85 -28.32 -12.05
C GLY A 159 4.66 -27.48 -10.77
N GLY A 160 3.41 -27.44 -10.29
CA GLY A 160 3.06 -26.79 -9.01
C GLY A 160 2.92 -25.26 -9.05
N TRP A 161 2.95 -24.66 -10.24
CA TRP A 161 2.80 -23.22 -10.43
C TRP A 161 1.34 -22.78 -10.42
N GLN A 162 1.09 -21.66 -9.75
CA GLN A 162 -0.19 -21.00 -9.58
C GLN A 162 -0.12 -19.58 -10.11
N PHE A 163 -1.27 -19.04 -10.53
CA PHE A 163 -1.38 -17.71 -11.14
C PHE A 163 -2.32 -16.86 -10.31
N GLY A 164 -1.84 -15.76 -9.75
CA GLY A 164 -2.58 -15.00 -8.74
C GLY A 164 -2.55 -13.49 -8.94
N ILE A 165 -3.55 -12.81 -8.39
CA ILE A 165 -3.56 -11.34 -8.28
C ILE A 165 -2.43 -10.83 -7.37
N LYS A 166 -2.06 -11.56 -6.32
CA LYS A 166 -0.97 -11.21 -5.38
C LYS A 166 -0.17 -12.43 -4.93
N SER A 167 0.95 -12.20 -4.23
CA SER A 167 1.68 -13.27 -3.52
C SER A 167 0.95 -13.66 -2.23
N ARG A 168 1.32 -14.79 -1.62
CA ARG A 168 0.73 -15.27 -0.35
C ARG A 168 -0.80 -15.44 -0.39
N GLN A 169 -1.34 -15.95 -1.49
CA GLN A 169 -2.78 -16.22 -1.61
C GLN A 169 -3.19 -17.63 -1.17
N GLY A 170 -2.22 -18.47 -0.83
CA GLY A 170 -2.46 -19.87 -0.52
C GLY A 170 -2.36 -20.78 -1.76
N PRO A 171 -2.83 -22.03 -1.66
CA PRO A 171 -2.57 -23.05 -2.67
C PRO A 171 -3.31 -22.82 -4.00
N ASP A 172 -4.41 -22.05 -3.98
CA ASP A 172 -5.25 -21.84 -5.13
C ASP A 172 -4.96 -20.47 -5.77
N GLY A 173 -4.54 -20.50 -7.04
CA GLY A 173 -4.39 -19.29 -7.84
C GLY A 173 -5.73 -18.60 -8.13
N SER A 174 -5.66 -17.32 -8.49
CA SER A 174 -6.81 -16.54 -8.97
C SER A 174 -7.16 -16.81 -10.45
N PHE A 175 -6.25 -17.43 -11.20
CA PHE A 175 -6.39 -17.67 -12.65
C PHE A 175 -5.97 -19.10 -12.98
N ALA A 176 -6.58 -19.68 -14.02
CA ALA A 176 -6.30 -21.06 -14.41
C ALA A 176 -4.97 -21.22 -15.16
N ASN A 177 -4.49 -20.17 -15.80
CA ASN A 177 -3.28 -20.18 -16.63
C ASN A 177 -2.63 -18.80 -16.75
N LEU A 178 -1.40 -18.78 -17.27
CA LEU A 178 -0.62 -17.56 -17.49
C LEU A 178 -1.33 -16.56 -18.42
N SER A 179 -1.97 -17.04 -19.49
CA SER A 179 -2.64 -16.16 -20.46
C SER A 179 -3.82 -15.41 -19.83
N GLU A 180 -4.61 -16.06 -18.95
CA GLU A 180 -5.66 -15.41 -18.17
C GLU A 180 -5.12 -14.33 -17.24
N LEU A 181 -4.04 -14.62 -16.51
CA LEU A 181 -3.37 -13.63 -15.68
C LEU A 181 -2.92 -12.42 -16.51
N LEU A 182 -2.26 -12.65 -17.65
CA LEU A 182 -1.77 -11.56 -18.50
C LEU A 182 -2.90 -10.72 -19.10
N ARG A 183 -4.02 -11.36 -19.50
CA ARG A 183 -5.24 -10.65 -19.93
C ARG A 183 -5.79 -9.77 -18.82
N PHE A 184 -5.86 -10.28 -17.60
CA PHE A 184 -6.30 -9.50 -16.45
C PHE A 184 -5.39 -8.29 -16.21
N LEU A 185 -4.07 -8.49 -16.14
CA LEU A 185 -3.11 -7.41 -15.87
C LEU A 185 -3.17 -6.33 -16.96
N LYS A 186 -3.25 -6.71 -18.23
CA LYS A 186 -3.35 -5.76 -19.35
C LYS A 186 -4.70 -5.03 -19.42
N ALA A 187 -5.78 -5.63 -18.91
CA ALA A 187 -7.11 -5.01 -18.84
C ALA A 187 -7.33 -4.14 -17.58
N THR A 188 -6.49 -4.30 -16.56
CA THR A 188 -6.68 -3.65 -15.26
C THR A 188 -6.33 -2.16 -15.31
N SER A 189 -7.18 -1.33 -14.71
CA SER A 189 -6.92 0.09 -14.49
C SER A 189 -5.71 0.27 -13.55
N PRO A 190 -4.86 1.31 -13.71
CA PRO A 190 -3.69 1.58 -12.86
C PRO A 190 -3.93 1.67 -11.34
N GLU A 191 -5.18 1.64 -10.89
CA GLU A 191 -5.57 1.77 -9.50
C GLU A 191 -5.21 0.56 -8.62
N ARG A 192 -4.90 -0.60 -9.21
CA ARG A 192 -4.48 -1.80 -8.46
C ARG A 192 -3.35 -2.54 -9.16
N GLY A 193 -2.24 -2.69 -8.45
CA GLY A 193 -1.11 -3.51 -8.89
C GLY A 193 -1.32 -4.99 -8.60
N GLY A 194 -0.26 -5.77 -8.77
CA GLY A 194 -0.29 -7.21 -8.58
C GLY A 194 0.20 -7.98 -9.80
N GLY A 195 -0.16 -9.25 -9.83
CA GLY A 195 0.28 -10.24 -10.78
C GLY A 195 1.43 -11.06 -10.21
N SER A 196 1.10 -12.28 -9.80
CA SER A 196 2.05 -13.24 -9.24
C SER A 196 1.95 -14.58 -9.96
N ILE A 197 3.11 -15.18 -10.24
CA ILE A 197 3.26 -16.55 -10.69
C ILE A 197 4.08 -17.24 -9.61
N TYR A 198 3.51 -18.18 -8.88
CA TYR A 198 4.12 -18.68 -7.66
C TYR A 198 3.93 -20.19 -7.47
N LYS A 199 4.85 -20.79 -6.74
CA LYS A 199 4.84 -22.20 -6.36
C LYS A 199 4.98 -22.28 -4.86
N LEU A 200 4.02 -22.91 -4.20
CA LEU A 200 4.03 -23.11 -2.76
C LEU A 200 4.58 -24.51 -2.44
N VAL A 201 5.72 -24.56 -1.77
CA VAL A 201 6.29 -25.79 -1.20
C VAL A 201 5.77 -25.89 0.24
N PRO A 202 4.81 -26.78 0.53
CA PRO A 202 4.28 -26.92 1.88
C PRO A 202 5.36 -27.44 2.83
N LEU A 203 5.21 -27.17 4.12
CA LEU A 203 6.17 -27.62 5.15
C LEU A 203 6.45 -29.13 5.11
N SER A 204 5.45 -29.95 4.74
CA SER A 204 5.59 -31.40 4.60
C SER A 204 6.53 -31.83 3.46
N ALA A 205 6.74 -30.98 2.46
CA ALA A 205 7.61 -31.23 1.31
C ALA A 205 9.04 -30.71 1.52
N VAL A 206 9.30 -29.91 2.55
CA VAL A 206 10.64 -29.41 2.90
C VAL A 206 11.39 -30.49 3.68
N GLY A 207 11.94 -31.49 2.99
CA GLY A 207 12.72 -32.56 3.62
C GLY A 207 14.17 -32.16 3.92
N SER A 208 14.92 -33.06 4.57
CA SER A 208 16.36 -32.88 4.86
C SER A 208 17.25 -32.72 3.62
N ALA A 209 16.75 -33.05 2.43
CA ALA A 209 17.43 -32.86 1.15
C ALA A 209 16.96 -31.61 0.38
N PHE A 210 16.04 -30.81 0.94
CA PHE A 210 15.51 -29.63 0.25
C PHE A 210 16.61 -28.55 0.12
N ASN A 211 16.97 -28.25 -1.12
CA ASN A 211 18.00 -27.28 -1.46
C ASN A 211 17.35 -26.00 -2.00
N ILE A 212 17.22 -25.00 -1.11
CA ILE A 212 16.64 -23.69 -1.45
C ILE A 212 17.46 -22.94 -2.51
N GLU A 213 18.79 -23.07 -2.52
CA GLU A 213 19.63 -22.40 -3.53
C GLU A 213 19.34 -22.96 -4.92
N ALA A 214 19.18 -24.30 -5.03
CA ALA A 214 18.84 -24.94 -6.30
C ALA A 214 17.42 -24.58 -6.76
N GLU A 215 16.42 -24.63 -5.86
CA GLU A 215 15.04 -24.31 -6.21
C GLU A 215 14.86 -22.83 -6.58
N PHE A 216 15.51 -21.93 -5.84
CA PHE A 216 15.42 -20.51 -6.16
C PHE A 216 16.23 -20.16 -7.42
N SER A 217 17.39 -20.79 -7.66
CA SER A 217 18.13 -20.62 -8.92
C SER A 217 17.32 -21.10 -10.13
N ARG A 218 16.58 -22.22 -10.02
CA ARG A 218 15.62 -22.66 -11.05
C ARG A 218 14.50 -21.63 -11.27
N THR A 219 13.92 -21.10 -10.20
CA THR A 219 12.88 -20.06 -10.26
C THR A 219 13.40 -18.80 -10.98
N VAL A 220 14.58 -18.31 -10.59
CA VAL A 220 15.21 -17.15 -11.24
C VAL A 220 15.48 -17.44 -12.71
N LYS A 221 15.97 -18.64 -13.06
CA LYS A 221 16.21 -19.05 -14.45
C LYS A 221 14.95 -18.97 -15.29
N LEU A 222 13.82 -19.47 -14.76
CA LEU A 222 12.54 -19.52 -15.46
C LEU A 222 12.02 -18.12 -15.82
N PHE A 223 12.20 -17.15 -14.92
CA PHE A 223 11.73 -15.78 -15.12
C PHE A 223 12.82 -14.79 -15.57
N ALA A 224 14.07 -15.24 -15.73
CA ALA A 224 15.18 -14.41 -16.18
C ALA A 224 14.90 -13.67 -17.51
N PRO A 225 14.20 -14.27 -18.51
CA PRO A 225 13.81 -13.52 -19.71
C PRO A 225 12.93 -12.31 -19.39
N LEU A 226 11.94 -12.45 -18.51
CA LEU A 226 11.08 -11.33 -18.10
C LEU A 226 11.84 -10.28 -17.28
N MET A 227 12.74 -10.71 -16.38
CA MET A 227 13.58 -9.80 -15.60
C MET A 227 14.50 -8.95 -16.49
N ARG A 228 14.95 -9.48 -17.64
CA ARG A 228 15.79 -8.75 -18.61
C ARG A 228 15.00 -7.81 -19.51
N THR A 229 13.77 -8.15 -19.86
CA THR A 229 12.96 -7.37 -20.81
C THR A 229 12.16 -6.27 -20.13
N ILE A 230 11.70 -6.51 -18.90
CA ILE A 230 10.92 -5.54 -18.11
C ILE A 230 11.89 -4.62 -17.34
N VAL A 231 12.62 -3.82 -18.11
CA VAL A 231 13.55 -2.80 -17.61
C VAL A 231 13.10 -1.40 -18.03
N PRO A 232 13.38 -0.36 -17.22
CA PRO A 232 12.94 1.00 -17.51
C PRO A 232 13.71 1.60 -18.71
N THR A 233 12.98 2.22 -19.63
CA THR A 233 13.57 3.06 -20.68
C THR A 233 14.11 4.37 -20.09
N ALA A 234 14.92 5.10 -20.86
CA ALA A 234 15.38 6.43 -20.44
C ALA A 234 14.21 7.41 -20.24
N ALA A 235 13.16 7.31 -21.06
CA ALA A 235 11.96 8.13 -20.93
C ALA A 235 11.18 7.78 -19.65
N GLU A 236 10.97 6.49 -19.35
CA GLU A 236 10.30 6.05 -18.13
C GLU A 236 11.05 6.49 -16.87
N ARG A 237 12.39 6.36 -16.87
CA ARG A 237 13.28 6.92 -15.83
C ARG A 237 13.01 8.40 -15.59
N SER A 238 13.10 9.20 -16.65
CA SER A 238 12.93 10.65 -16.55
C SER A 238 11.54 11.06 -16.06
N VAL A 239 10.48 10.41 -16.56
CA VAL A 239 9.10 10.73 -16.15
C VAL A 239 8.86 10.39 -14.68
N ILE A 240 9.31 9.23 -14.22
CA ILE A 240 9.07 8.78 -12.84
C ILE A 240 9.92 9.61 -11.86
N ASP A 241 11.18 9.88 -12.19
CA ASP A 241 12.05 10.73 -11.36
C ASP A 241 11.50 12.17 -11.27
N ASN A 242 11.01 12.73 -12.38
CA ASN A 242 10.37 14.04 -12.40
C ASN A 242 9.05 14.06 -11.60
N SER A 243 8.21 13.01 -11.72
CA SER A 243 6.99 12.86 -10.94
C SER A 243 7.29 12.83 -9.45
N GLU A 244 8.29 12.04 -9.04
CA GLU A 244 8.72 11.95 -7.65
C GLU A 244 9.29 13.28 -7.13
N ALA A 245 10.10 13.98 -7.95
CA ALA A 245 10.63 15.30 -7.61
C ALA A 245 9.52 16.35 -7.44
N VAL A 246 8.57 16.39 -8.38
CA VAL A 246 7.39 17.28 -8.30
C VAL A 246 6.58 16.97 -7.05
N ARG A 247 6.38 15.69 -6.71
CA ARG A 247 5.66 15.27 -5.50
C ARG A 247 6.37 15.69 -4.23
N LYS A 248 7.68 15.42 -4.10
CA LYS A 248 8.47 15.82 -2.93
C LYS A 248 8.49 17.34 -2.77
N PHE A 249 8.65 18.05 -3.89
CA PHE A 249 8.63 19.52 -3.89
C PHE A 249 7.24 20.06 -3.56
N ALA A 250 6.17 19.44 -4.06
CA ALA A 250 4.80 19.78 -3.69
C ALA A 250 4.53 19.53 -2.20
N GLU A 251 5.00 18.43 -1.63
CA GLU A 251 4.93 18.12 -0.19
C GLU A 251 5.67 19.19 0.64
N GLN A 252 6.89 19.55 0.25
CA GLN A 252 7.65 20.62 0.91
C GLN A 252 6.99 22.00 0.79
N LEU A 253 6.51 22.38 -0.40
CA LEU A 253 5.79 23.63 -0.62
C LEU A 253 4.49 23.69 0.16
N SER A 254 3.87 22.53 0.36
CA SER A 254 2.69 22.42 1.16
C SER A 254 3.02 22.89 2.59
N GLU A 255 4.14 22.46 3.19
CA GLU A 255 4.49 22.78 4.59
C GLU A 255 4.89 24.25 4.85
N LEU A 256 5.07 25.06 3.80
CA LEU A 256 5.48 26.46 3.94
C LEU A 256 4.29 27.40 4.25
N PRO A 257 4.49 28.43 5.10
CA PRO A 257 3.49 29.48 5.29
C PRO A 257 3.19 30.22 3.99
N LEU A 258 1.93 30.66 3.83
CA LEU A 258 1.46 31.41 2.66
C LEU A 258 2.31 32.67 2.42
N PRO A 259 3.06 32.77 1.30
CA PRO A 259 3.65 34.04 0.90
C PRO A 259 2.62 34.92 0.20
N ALA A 260 2.77 36.24 0.36
CA ALA A 260 1.84 37.26 -0.14
C ALA A 260 1.92 37.54 -1.66
N SER A 261 2.72 36.80 -2.44
CA SER A 261 2.97 37.15 -3.86
C SER A 261 2.78 36.00 -4.87
N SER A 262 2.41 36.42 -6.08
CA SER A 262 1.84 35.63 -7.19
C SER A 262 2.85 35.41 -8.32
N ASP A 263 3.84 34.54 -8.12
CA ASP A 263 4.63 34.03 -9.26
C ASP A 263 3.84 32.90 -9.97
N GLY A 264 3.53 33.06 -11.25
CA GLY A 264 2.57 32.23 -11.99
C GLY A 264 2.96 30.76 -12.10
N LYS A 265 4.26 30.44 -12.15
CA LYS A 265 4.76 29.05 -12.16
C LYS A 265 4.63 28.41 -10.78
N GLN A 266 4.96 29.15 -9.72
CA GLN A 266 4.77 28.70 -8.34
C GLN A 266 3.29 28.57 -8.01
N TRP A 267 2.44 29.47 -8.50
CA TRP A 267 0.99 29.43 -8.31
C TRP A 267 0.36 28.22 -9.00
N LEU A 268 0.71 27.91 -10.25
CA LEU A 268 0.19 26.73 -10.95
C LEU A 268 0.61 25.42 -10.27
N LEU A 269 1.89 25.29 -9.90
CA LEU A 269 2.40 24.12 -9.18
C LEU A 269 1.76 24.00 -7.80
N ARG A 270 1.50 25.12 -7.12
CA ARG A 270 0.76 25.17 -5.86
C ARG A 270 -0.71 24.80 -6.02
N GLN A 271 -1.38 25.22 -7.09
CA GLN A 271 -2.75 24.77 -7.39
C GLN A 271 -2.79 23.25 -7.63
N ILE A 272 -1.78 22.68 -8.28
CA ILE A 272 -1.63 21.23 -8.43
C ILE A 272 -1.40 20.58 -7.05
N ALA A 273 -0.52 21.14 -6.21
CA ALA A 273 -0.24 20.63 -4.86
C ALA A 273 -1.47 20.71 -3.93
N ILE A 274 -2.25 21.80 -3.99
CA ILE A 274 -3.50 21.97 -3.24
C ILE A 274 -4.52 20.93 -3.73
N ARG A 275 -4.69 20.75 -5.04
CA ARG A 275 -5.60 19.74 -5.61
C ARG A 275 -5.21 18.32 -5.19
N GLN A 276 -3.94 17.98 -5.25
CA GLN A 276 -3.43 16.67 -4.82
C GLN A 276 -3.54 16.47 -3.31
N GLY A 277 -3.24 17.51 -2.51
CA GLY A 277 -3.39 17.50 -1.06
C GLY A 277 -4.85 17.36 -0.62
N GLN A 278 -5.78 18.01 -1.32
CA GLN A 278 -7.22 17.86 -1.10
C GLN A 278 -7.74 16.48 -1.53
N ALA A 279 -7.22 15.91 -2.63
CA ALA A 279 -7.54 14.54 -3.03
C ALA A 279 -7.06 13.53 -1.97
N ARG A 280 -5.81 13.65 -1.50
CA ARG A 280 -5.28 12.78 -0.42
C ARG A 280 -6.05 12.93 0.89
N PHE A 281 -6.38 14.16 1.30
CA PHE A 281 -7.17 14.43 2.49
C PHE A 281 -8.56 13.80 2.40
N ARG A 282 -9.19 13.86 1.22
CA ARG A 282 -10.45 13.20 0.94
C ARG A 282 -10.37 11.68 1.07
N ASP A 283 -9.35 11.06 0.49
CA ASP A 283 -9.18 9.61 0.56
C ASP A 283 -8.98 9.13 2.00
N GLN A 284 -8.16 9.86 2.79
CA GLN A 284 -7.97 9.56 4.22
C GLN A 284 -9.27 9.67 5.03
N LEU A 285 -10.15 10.62 4.71
CA LEU A 285 -11.45 10.74 5.35
C LEU A 285 -12.41 9.64 4.91
N ILE A 286 -12.40 9.23 3.64
CA ILE A 286 -13.17 8.08 3.15
C ILE A 286 -12.80 6.84 3.96
N ASP A 287 -11.51 6.56 4.12
CA ASP A 287 -11.03 5.42 4.90
C ASP A 287 -11.41 5.53 6.38
N ALA A 288 -11.16 6.68 7.00
CA ALA A 288 -11.40 6.89 8.43
C ALA A 288 -12.89 6.74 8.82
N TYR A 289 -13.80 7.16 7.95
CA TYR A 289 -15.24 7.07 8.18
C TYR A 289 -15.87 5.79 7.59
N GLY A 290 -15.08 4.89 6.99
CA GLY A 290 -15.57 3.66 6.36
C GLY A 290 -16.51 3.94 5.19
N GLY A 291 -16.19 4.96 4.39
CA GLY A 291 -16.93 5.35 3.19
C GLY A 291 -18.32 5.92 3.45
N ARG A 292 -18.59 6.45 4.66
CA ARG A 292 -19.92 6.92 5.05
C ARG A 292 -19.91 8.35 5.53
N CYS A 293 -20.94 9.11 5.16
CA CYS A 293 -21.13 10.46 5.68
C CYS A 293 -21.24 10.45 7.21
N ALA A 294 -20.50 11.35 7.88
CA ALA A 294 -20.49 11.53 9.32
C ALA A 294 -21.87 11.85 9.90
N ILE A 295 -22.72 12.58 9.15
CA ILE A 295 -24.04 13.02 9.62
C ILE A 295 -25.16 12.10 9.16
N THR A 296 -25.25 11.79 7.85
CA THR A 296 -26.38 10.99 7.33
C THR A 296 -26.13 9.49 7.39
N GLY A 297 -24.87 9.06 7.38
CA GLY A 297 -24.49 7.65 7.26
C GLY A 297 -24.58 7.09 5.83
N THR A 298 -24.90 7.92 4.82
CA THR A 298 -24.97 7.46 3.41
C THR A 298 -23.63 6.86 2.96
N PRO A 299 -23.63 5.67 2.34
CA PRO A 299 -22.42 5.00 1.85
C PRO A 299 -22.07 5.37 0.39
N ILE A 300 -22.84 6.26 -0.25
CA ILE A 300 -22.64 6.58 -1.67
C ILE A 300 -21.43 7.51 -1.83
N ILE A 301 -20.24 6.94 -2.03
CA ILE A 301 -18.95 7.64 -2.08
C ILE A 301 -18.95 8.84 -3.05
N ALA A 302 -19.60 8.69 -4.22
CA ALA A 302 -19.71 9.74 -5.23
C ALA A 302 -20.39 11.04 -4.70
N THR A 303 -21.21 10.93 -3.64
CA THR A 303 -21.89 12.09 -3.02
C THR A 303 -21.11 12.72 -1.87
N LEU A 304 -20.02 12.10 -1.44
CA LEU A 304 -19.24 12.52 -0.28
C LEU A 304 -18.21 13.58 -0.65
N GLN A 305 -17.83 14.40 0.31
CA GLN A 305 -16.84 15.46 0.23
C GLN A 305 -16.07 15.54 1.56
N ALA A 306 -14.82 16.00 1.46
CA ALA A 306 -13.97 16.28 2.59
C ALA A 306 -14.23 17.70 3.07
N ALA A 307 -14.83 17.83 4.25
CA ALA A 307 -15.09 19.11 4.88
C ALA A 307 -14.03 19.38 5.95
N HIS A 308 -13.38 20.54 5.88
CA HIS A 308 -12.48 20.98 6.92
C HIS A 308 -13.25 21.60 8.09
N ILE A 309 -12.87 21.27 9.33
CA ILE A 309 -13.44 21.90 10.53
C ILE A 309 -12.88 23.31 10.67
N LYS A 310 -11.55 23.42 10.80
CA LYS A 310 -10.83 24.70 10.68
C LYS A 310 -10.54 24.95 9.19
N PRO A 311 -10.82 26.15 8.65
CA PRO A 311 -10.51 26.50 7.28
C PRO A 311 -9.07 26.16 6.90
N TYR A 312 -8.88 25.78 5.63
CA TYR A 312 -7.57 25.41 5.11
C TYR A 312 -6.58 26.59 5.22
N ASP A 313 -5.54 26.44 6.06
CA ASP A 313 -4.44 27.42 6.20
C ASP A 313 -3.10 26.91 5.66
N GLY A 314 -3.11 25.69 5.11
CA GLY A 314 -1.93 24.90 4.77
C GLY A 314 -2.15 23.42 5.10
N PRO A 315 -1.23 22.51 4.79
CA PRO A 315 -1.38 21.05 4.92
C PRO A 315 -1.33 20.56 6.36
N SER A 316 -0.81 21.35 7.28
CA SER A 316 -1.02 21.17 8.71
C SER A 316 -2.50 21.02 9.07
N THR A 317 -3.40 21.60 8.28
CA THR A 317 -4.86 21.47 8.42
C THR A 317 -5.47 20.28 7.68
N ASN A 318 -4.71 19.55 6.85
CA ASN A 318 -5.13 18.30 6.19
C ASN A 318 -4.93 17.07 7.09
N SER A 319 -5.20 17.22 8.40
CA SER A 319 -5.28 16.10 9.33
C SER A 319 -6.68 15.53 9.33
N VAL A 320 -6.82 14.21 9.38
CA VAL A 320 -8.12 13.52 9.53
C VAL A 320 -8.92 14.06 10.72
N SER A 321 -8.26 14.41 11.82
CA SER A 321 -8.90 15.01 13.00
C SER A 321 -9.43 16.43 12.75
N ASN A 322 -8.99 17.13 11.71
CA ASN A 322 -9.53 18.40 11.25
C ASN A 322 -10.57 18.22 10.13
N GLY A 323 -11.03 16.99 9.87
CA GLY A 323 -11.89 16.67 8.74
C GLY A 323 -13.17 15.92 9.12
N LEU A 324 -14.23 16.20 8.36
CA LEU A 324 -15.48 15.46 8.36
C LEU A 324 -15.77 14.97 6.95
N LEU A 325 -16.14 13.70 6.80
CA LEU A 325 -16.64 13.20 5.53
C LEU A 325 -18.14 13.49 5.43
N LEU A 326 -18.54 14.44 4.58
CA LEU A 326 -19.92 14.92 4.50
C LEU A 326 -20.52 14.70 3.12
N ARG A 327 -21.84 14.52 3.03
CA ARG A 327 -22.54 14.60 1.74
C ARG A 327 -22.46 16.05 1.24
N ALA A 328 -22.34 16.27 -0.07
CA ALA A 328 -22.05 17.58 -0.64
C ALA A 328 -23.01 18.71 -0.19
N ASP A 329 -24.31 18.45 -0.12
CA ASP A 329 -25.31 19.39 0.37
C ASP A 329 -25.10 19.75 1.86
N ILE A 330 -24.75 18.78 2.68
CA ILE A 330 -24.47 18.95 4.12
C ILE A 330 -23.14 19.66 4.34
N HIS A 331 -22.14 19.38 3.51
CA HIS A 331 -20.87 20.11 3.51
C HIS A 331 -21.12 21.60 3.25
N ASN A 332 -21.88 21.94 2.22
CA ASN A 332 -22.22 23.33 1.92
C ASN A 332 -22.93 24.03 3.08
N LEU A 333 -23.91 23.36 3.71
CA LEU A 333 -24.61 23.92 4.88
C LEU A 333 -23.68 24.07 6.09
N PHE A 334 -22.72 23.16 6.26
CA PHE A 334 -21.72 23.23 7.32
C PHE A 334 -20.74 24.40 7.11
N ASP A 335 -20.33 24.63 5.86
CA ASP A 335 -19.47 25.74 5.47
C ASP A 335 -20.14 27.09 5.65
N LEU A 336 -21.44 27.17 5.34
CA LEU A 336 -22.26 28.37 5.52
C LEU A 336 -22.66 28.62 6.99
N GLY A 337 -22.30 27.73 7.92
CA GLY A 337 -22.70 27.83 9.33
C GLY A 337 -24.18 27.52 9.59
N LEU A 338 -24.93 27.08 8.57
CA LEU A 338 -26.34 26.69 8.69
C LEU A 338 -26.49 25.33 9.41
N LEU A 339 -25.47 24.48 9.32
CA LEU A 339 -25.29 23.31 10.19
C LEU A 339 -24.00 23.46 10.98
N GLN A 340 -24.07 23.23 12.29
CA GLN A 340 -22.92 23.18 13.18
C GLN A 340 -22.86 21.86 13.92
N ILE A 341 -21.74 21.58 14.59
CA ILE A 341 -21.57 20.43 15.47
C ILE A 341 -21.18 20.96 16.84
N ASP A 342 -22.00 20.64 17.83
CA ASP A 342 -21.72 20.99 19.22
C ASP A 342 -20.43 20.27 19.67
N PRO A 343 -19.37 21.00 20.07
CA PRO A 343 -18.09 20.41 20.43
C PRO A 343 -18.14 19.52 21.68
N GLN A 344 -19.17 19.66 22.53
CA GLN A 344 -19.36 18.84 23.73
C GLN A 344 -20.12 17.57 23.41
N SER A 345 -21.34 17.69 22.90
CA SER A 345 -22.23 16.54 22.64
C SER A 345 -21.96 15.83 21.32
N LEU A 346 -21.21 16.46 20.40
CA LEU A 346 -21.03 16.03 19.00
C LEU A 346 -22.36 15.87 18.25
N SER A 347 -23.38 16.63 18.65
CA SER A 347 -24.69 16.65 18.01
C SER A 347 -24.75 17.76 16.96
N VAL A 348 -25.48 17.50 15.89
CA VAL A 348 -25.71 18.48 14.82
C VAL A 348 -26.71 19.54 15.28
N VAL A 349 -26.36 20.81 15.06
CA VAL A 349 -27.24 21.95 15.33
C VAL A 349 -27.52 22.69 14.04
N ALA A 350 -28.78 22.65 13.60
CA ALA A 350 -29.23 23.42 12.45
C ALA A 350 -29.56 24.86 12.88
N SER A 351 -29.37 25.84 12.01
CA SER A 351 -29.81 27.22 12.25
C SER A 351 -31.35 27.30 12.23
N PRO A 352 -31.95 28.35 12.81
CA PRO A 352 -33.40 28.60 12.69
C PRO A 352 -33.88 28.60 11.24
N ASP A 353 -33.11 29.17 10.33
CA ASP A 353 -33.46 29.38 8.91
C ASP A 353 -33.70 28.06 8.17
N ILE A 354 -32.96 27.00 8.52
CA ILE A 354 -33.11 25.68 7.90
C ILE A 354 -33.85 24.68 8.80
N ARG A 355 -34.24 25.08 10.02
CA ARG A 355 -34.88 24.19 11.00
C ARG A 355 -36.19 23.60 10.52
N GLN A 356 -36.98 24.36 9.76
CA GLN A 356 -38.28 23.93 9.22
C GLN A 356 -38.17 23.23 7.85
N SER A 357 -36.95 23.07 7.33
CA SER A 357 -36.70 22.39 6.06
C SER A 357 -36.50 20.87 6.27
N SER A 358 -36.26 20.15 5.17
CA SER A 358 -35.87 18.73 5.21
C SER A 358 -34.59 18.48 6.02
N PHE A 359 -33.71 19.47 6.17
CA PHE A 359 -32.48 19.37 6.96
C PHE A 359 -32.71 19.52 8.47
N GLY A 360 -33.87 20.03 8.91
CA GLY A 360 -34.24 20.13 10.32
C GLY A 360 -34.20 18.79 11.06
N LYS A 361 -34.47 17.69 10.34
CA LYS A 361 -34.40 16.31 10.84
C LYS A 361 -32.99 15.87 11.25
N LEU A 362 -31.95 16.59 10.81
CA LEU A 362 -30.58 16.33 11.21
C LEU A 362 -30.25 16.94 12.57
N HIS A 363 -31.06 17.86 13.07
CA HIS A 363 -30.82 18.47 14.38
C HIS A 363 -30.88 17.44 15.51
N GLY A 364 -29.95 17.57 16.46
CA GLY A 364 -29.85 16.68 17.62
C GLY A 364 -29.24 15.32 17.27
N ARG A 365 -29.02 15.02 15.98
CA ARG A 365 -28.38 13.78 15.56
C ARG A 365 -26.90 13.83 15.93
N ARG A 366 -26.43 12.83 16.66
CA ARG A 366 -25.01 12.66 16.96
C ARG A 366 -24.25 12.22 15.71
N ILE A 367 -23.11 12.85 15.44
CA ILE A 367 -22.27 12.48 14.31
C ILE A 367 -21.61 11.11 14.55
N ARG A 368 -21.33 10.41 13.46
CA ARG A 368 -20.47 9.24 13.47
C ARG A 368 -19.02 9.68 13.67
N GLU A 369 -18.30 8.95 14.50
CA GLU A 369 -16.87 9.14 14.73
C GLU A 369 -16.07 8.00 14.06
N PRO A 370 -14.86 8.26 13.56
CA PRO A 370 -13.92 7.21 13.15
C PRO A 370 -13.62 6.21 14.28
N VAL A 371 -13.38 4.95 13.89
CA VAL A 371 -13.05 3.87 14.85
C VAL A 371 -11.74 4.16 15.57
N ASN A 372 -10.75 4.67 14.84
CA ASN A 372 -9.46 5.07 15.41
C ASN A 372 -9.61 6.38 16.22
N PRO A 373 -9.34 6.39 17.54
CA PRO A 373 -9.46 7.60 18.36
C PRO A 373 -8.63 8.79 17.87
N LYS A 374 -7.46 8.54 17.25
CA LYS A 374 -6.59 9.60 16.72
C LYS A 374 -7.20 10.35 15.52
N HIS A 375 -8.17 9.73 14.85
CA HIS A 375 -8.85 10.28 13.68
C HIS A 375 -10.15 11.01 14.03
N ARG A 376 -10.55 11.00 15.30
CA ARG A 376 -11.78 11.67 15.73
C ARG A 376 -11.69 13.18 15.54
N PRO A 377 -12.81 13.85 15.21
CA PRO A 377 -12.86 15.30 15.09
C PRO A 377 -12.25 16.00 16.31
N CYS A 378 -11.34 16.95 16.05
CA CYS A 378 -10.68 17.74 17.06
C CYS A 378 -11.70 18.65 17.74
N ARG A 379 -11.97 18.40 19.03
CA ARG A 379 -12.94 19.18 19.81
C ARG A 379 -12.57 20.65 19.92
N THR A 380 -11.28 20.97 20.03
CA THR A 380 -10.80 22.35 20.07
C THR A 380 -11.08 23.08 18.75
N ALA A 381 -10.90 22.40 17.61
CA ALA A 381 -11.22 22.98 16.29
C ALA A 381 -12.73 23.18 16.10
N LEU A 382 -13.55 22.21 16.55
CA LEU A 382 -15.00 22.35 16.57
C LEU A 382 -15.45 23.51 17.46
N ALA A 383 -14.83 23.68 18.63
CA ALA A 383 -15.15 24.78 19.55
C ALA A 383 -14.78 26.15 18.97
N ALA A 384 -13.63 26.27 18.30
CA ALA A 384 -13.23 27.49 17.61
C ALA A 384 -14.24 27.87 16.51
N ARG A 385 -14.56 26.92 15.62
CA ARG A 385 -15.57 27.11 14.56
C ARG A 385 -16.95 27.45 15.14
N TRP A 386 -17.34 26.78 16.21
CA TRP A 386 -18.60 27.02 16.91
C TRP A 386 -18.68 28.46 17.44
N ALA A 387 -17.59 28.98 18.01
CA ALA A 387 -17.52 30.34 18.52
C ALA A 387 -17.55 31.38 17.38
N GLU A 388 -16.85 31.15 16.27
CA GLU A 388 -16.81 32.06 15.11
C GLU A 388 -18.22 32.36 14.58
N HIS A 389 -19.03 31.32 14.43
CA HIS A 389 -20.38 31.42 13.83
C HIS A 389 -21.49 31.73 14.85
N ASN A 390 -21.26 31.58 16.15
CA ASN A 390 -22.21 32.03 17.20
C ASN A 390 -21.88 33.42 17.74
N GLY A 391 -20.65 33.91 17.54
CA GLY A 391 -20.23 35.27 17.87
C GLY A 391 -20.62 36.31 16.79
N THR A 392 -20.93 35.86 15.58
CA THR A 392 -21.53 36.68 14.52
C THR A 392 -23.05 36.61 14.61
N SER A 393 -23.62 37.21 15.65
CA SER A 393 -25.02 37.66 15.55
C SER A 393 -25.06 38.74 14.48
N LEU A 394 -25.84 38.50 13.42
CA LEU A 394 -26.15 39.45 12.35
C LEU A 394 -26.51 40.82 12.95
N SER A 395 -25.56 41.75 12.94
CA SER A 395 -25.88 43.18 12.99
C SER A 395 -26.58 43.50 11.67
N ALA A 396 -27.84 43.91 11.78
CA ALA A 396 -28.71 44.37 10.71
C ALA A 396 -28.07 45.50 9.87
#